data_AF-A0A843SYM8-F1
#
_entry.id   AF-A0A843SYM8-F1
#
_cell.length_a   1.000
_cell.length_b   1.000
_cell.length_c   1.000
_cell.angle_alpha   90.00
_cell.angle_beta   90.00
_cell.angle_gamma   90.00
#
_symmetry.space_group_name_H-M   'P 1'
#
loop_
_entity.id
_entity.type
_entity.pdbx_description
1 polymer ?
#
loop_
_entity_poly.entity_id
_entity_poly.type
_entity_poly.pdbx_seq_one_letter_code
_entity_poly.pdbx_strand_id
1 'polypeptide(L)'
;MAGRLLVSIAVLAIGVMSMPVATARGQANPSASRGGEVPRTADGRPDLNGLWAYETLTPLERPDELAGKAVLSAADAAEFEAQVV
;
A
#
# COMPACT_ATOMS: atom_id res chain seq x y z
N MET A 1 -4.52 -60.92 -3.27
CA MET A 1 -4.42 -59.53 -3.80
C MET A 1 -4.20 -58.46 -2.72
N ALA A 2 -4.13 -58.78 -1.42
CA ALA A 2 -3.97 -57.78 -0.36
C ALA A 2 -2.54 -57.23 -0.20
N GLY A 3 -1.50 -58.03 -0.47
CA GLY A 3 -0.10 -57.60 -0.28
C GLY A 3 0.39 -56.54 -1.27
N ARG A 4 -0.18 -56.49 -2.48
CA ARG A 4 0.22 -55.52 -3.53
C ARG A 4 -0.38 -54.13 -3.29
N LEU A 5 -1.52 -54.07 -2.59
CA LEU A 5 -2.20 -52.83 -2.22
C LEU A 5 -1.51 -52.11 -1.04
N LEU A 6 -0.94 -52.88 -0.10
CA LEU A 6 -0.25 -52.32 1.07
C LEU A 6 1.11 -51.70 0.70
N VAL A 7 1.84 -52.30 -0.25
CA VAL A 7 3.13 -51.76 -0.73
C VAL A 7 2.96 -50.44 -1.48
N SER A 8 1.85 -50.27 -2.23
CA SER A 8 1.58 -49.04 -2.99
C SER A 8 1.16 -47.87 -2.09
N ILE A 9 0.46 -48.13 -0.98
CA ILE A 9 0.14 -47.11 0.04
C ILE A 9 1.41 -46.67 0.79
N ALA A 10 2.32 -47.60 1.09
CA ALA A 10 3.58 -47.28 1.77
C ALA A 10 4.52 -46.41 0.91
N VAL A 11 4.58 -46.65 -0.41
CA VAL A 11 5.40 -45.84 -1.34
C VAL A 11 4.84 -44.42 -1.52
N LEU A 12 3.52 -44.24 -1.47
CA LEU A 12 2.89 -42.92 -1.54
C LEU A 12 3.13 -42.09 -0.25
N ALA A 13 3.20 -42.75 0.90
CA ALA A 13 3.40 -42.08 2.20
C ALA A 13 4.82 -41.50 2.38
N ILE A 14 5.83 -42.10 1.77
CA ILE A 14 7.23 -41.64 1.89
C ILE A 14 7.53 -40.48 0.93
N GLY A 15 6.83 -40.37 -0.20
CA GLY A 15 7.02 -39.28 -1.17
C GLY A 15 6.51 -37.91 -0.72
N VAL A 16 5.50 -37.87 0.16
CA VAL A 16 4.88 -36.61 0.63
C VAL A 16 5.71 -35.92 1.72
N MET A 17 6.60 -36.65 2.40
CA MET A 17 7.31 -36.15 3.58
C MET A 17 8.64 -35.44 3.26
N SER A 18 9.07 -35.44 1.98
CA SER A 18 10.33 -34.83 1.52
C SER A 18 10.14 -33.52 0.76
N MET A 19 8.97 -32.88 0.87
CA MET A 19 8.74 -31.58 0.25
C MET A 19 9.40 -30.49 1.11
N PRO A 20 10.43 -29.77 0.63
CA PRO A 20 10.90 -28.59 1.34
C PRO A 20 9.75 -27.58 1.34
N VAL A 21 9.21 -27.28 2.53
CA VAL A 21 8.32 -26.14 2.70
C VAL A 21 9.16 -24.91 2.34
N ALA A 22 9.00 -24.41 1.12
CA ALA A 22 9.53 -23.14 0.73
C ALA A 22 8.84 -22.08 1.61
N THR A 23 9.49 -21.70 2.71
CA THR A 23 9.05 -20.54 3.49
C THR A 23 9.08 -19.36 2.51
N ALA A 24 7.92 -18.80 2.22
CA ALA A 24 7.78 -17.64 1.34
C ALA A 24 8.51 -16.44 1.96
N ARG A 25 9.83 -16.34 1.74
CA ARG A 25 10.62 -15.13 1.97
C ARG A 25 10.42 -14.19 0.78
N GLY A 26 9.19 -13.70 0.62
CA GLY A 26 8.78 -12.87 -0.52
C GLY A 26 8.42 -11.43 -0.18
N GLN A 27 8.37 -11.05 1.10
CA GLN A 27 7.87 -9.73 1.49
C GLN A 27 8.73 -9.08 2.58
N ALA A 28 10.05 -9.12 2.43
CA ALA A 28 10.90 -8.16 3.13
C ALA A 28 11.15 -7.00 2.19
N ASN A 29 10.43 -5.88 2.36
CA ASN A 29 10.81 -4.62 1.73
C ASN A 29 12.02 -4.07 2.51
N PRO A 30 13.25 -4.09 1.95
CA PRO A 30 14.43 -3.57 2.64
C PRO A 30 14.34 -2.07 2.92
N SER A 31 13.35 -1.37 2.36
CA SER A 31 13.08 0.05 2.64
C SER A 31 12.13 0.27 3.81
N ALA A 32 11.54 -0.76 4.40
CA ALA A 32 10.64 -0.62 5.56
C ALA A 32 11.37 -0.15 6.84
N SER A 33 12.70 -0.21 6.88
CA SER A 33 13.50 0.18 8.05
C SER A 33 13.92 1.65 8.08
N ARG A 34 13.40 2.50 7.17
CA ARG A 34 13.65 3.95 7.21
C ARG A 34 12.52 4.77 7.85
N GLY A 35 11.44 4.12 8.30
CA GLY A 35 10.42 4.76 9.12
C GLY A 35 10.77 4.59 10.60
N GLY A 36 10.77 5.67 11.38
CA GLY A 36 10.86 5.60 12.83
C GLY A 36 9.75 4.72 13.44
N GLU A 37 9.90 4.37 14.71
CA GLU A 37 8.89 3.59 15.43
C GLU A 37 7.52 4.29 15.37
N VAL A 38 6.52 3.61 14.80
CA VAL A 38 5.14 4.13 14.71
C VAL A 38 4.56 4.14 16.12
N PRO A 39 4.17 5.31 16.67
CA PRO A 39 3.57 5.40 18.00
C PRO A 39 2.35 4.47 18.12
N ARG A 40 2.17 3.85 19.29
CA ARG A 40 1.11 2.86 19.55
C ARG A 40 0.28 3.23 20.76
N THR A 41 -1.00 2.89 20.71
CA THR A 41 -1.92 2.93 21.84
C THR A 41 -1.67 1.77 22.81
N ALA A 42 -2.27 1.83 24.01
CA ALA A 42 -2.12 0.78 25.03
C ALA A 42 -2.61 -0.61 24.58
N ASP A 43 -3.56 -0.66 23.65
CA ASP A 43 -4.07 -1.89 22.99
C ASP A 43 -3.25 -2.28 21.73
N GLY A 44 -2.13 -1.60 21.46
CA GLY A 44 -1.14 -1.97 20.43
C GLY A 44 -1.45 -1.50 19.01
N ARG A 45 -2.52 -0.72 18.81
CA ARG A 45 -2.90 -0.17 17.50
C ARG A 45 -2.04 1.06 17.17
N PRO A 46 -1.85 1.42 15.89
CA PRO A 46 -1.22 2.69 15.53
C PRO A 46 -1.94 3.86 16.16
N ASP A 47 -1.18 4.73 16.81
CA ASP A 47 -1.70 5.96 17.40
C ASP A 47 -1.81 7.05 16.33
N LEU A 48 -3.04 7.51 16.10
CA LEU A 48 -3.40 8.48 15.08
C LEU A 48 -3.88 9.81 15.70
N ASN A 49 -3.61 10.05 16.99
CA ASN A 49 -4.09 11.22 17.73
C ASN A 49 -3.20 12.48 17.60
N GLY A 50 -2.28 12.52 16.63
CA GLY A 50 -1.41 13.68 16.38
C GLY A 50 -2.15 14.92 15.86
N LEU A 51 -1.40 15.98 15.54
CA LEU A 51 -1.97 17.16 14.88
C LEU A 51 -2.32 16.81 13.43
N TRP A 52 -3.61 16.91 13.11
CA TRP A 52 -4.10 16.80 11.74
C TRP A 52 -4.18 18.19 11.12
N ALA A 53 -3.47 18.40 10.01
CA ALA A 53 -3.66 19.59 9.18
C ALA A 53 -4.82 19.36 8.20
N TYR A 54 -5.66 20.38 8.00
CA TYR A 54 -6.85 20.32 7.14
C TYR A 54 -6.69 21.19 5.88
N GLU A 55 -5.47 21.60 5.59
CA GLU A 55 -5.18 22.54 4.51
C GLU A 55 -5.40 21.88 3.15
N THR A 56 -6.21 22.53 2.31
CA THR A 56 -6.47 22.07 0.95
C THR A 56 -5.71 23.01 0.01
N LEU A 57 -4.70 22.47 -0.67
CA LEU A 57 -3.90 23.23 -1.65
C LEU A 57 -4.72 23.70 -2.86
N THR A 58 -5.72 22.91 -3.26
CA THR A 58 -6.53 23.19 -4.46
C THR A 58 -7.98 23.50 -4.07
N PRO A 59 -8.46 24.74 -4.26
CA PRO A 59 -9.85 25.09 -3.98
C PRO A 59 -10.84 24.13 -4.66
N LEU A 60 -11.86 23.70 -3.90
CA LEU A 60 -12.92 22.82 -4.43
C LEU A 60 -13.93 23.58 -5.30
N GLU A 61 -14.02 24.89 -5.09
CA GLU A 61 -14.86 25.80 -5.86
C GLU A 61 -13.99 26.62 -6.80
N ARG A 62 -14.60 27.06 -7.91
CA ARG A 62 -13.92 27.95 -8.85
C ARG A 62 -13.71 29.32 -8.19
N PRO A 63 -12.48 29.87 -8.19
CA PRO A 63 -12.24 31.23 -7.71
C PRO A 63 -13.09 32.27 -8.45
N ASP A 64 -13.57 33.29 -7.73
CA ASP A 64 -14.39 34.36 -8.29
C ASP A 64 -13.70 35.11 -9.45
N GLU A 65 -12.38 35.21 -9.40
CA GLU A 65 -11.54 35.81 -10.45
C GLU A 65 -11.61 35.06 -11.80
N LEU A 66 -11.99 33.78 -11.74
CA LEU A 66 -12.19 32.90 -12.90
C LEU A 66 -13.67 32.73 -13.26
N ALA A 67 -14.59 33.45 -12.60
CA ALA A 67 -16.00 33.43 -12.93
C ALA A 67 -16.23 33.84 -14.40
N GLY A 68 -17.08 33.10 -15.11
CA GLY A 68 -17.37 33.33 -16.53
C GLY A 68 -16.24 32.99 -17.52
N LYS A 69 -15.01 32.71 -17.07
CA LYS A 69 -13.93 32.21 -17.92
C LYS A 69 -14.08 30.69 -18.11
N ALA A 70 -14.66 30.29 -19.24
CA ALA A 70 -14.85 28.87 -19.55
C ALA A 70 -13.54 28.16 -19.92
N VAL A 71 -12.60 28.88 -20.54
CA VAL A 71 -11.32 28.36 -21.03
C VAL A 71 -10.23 29.39 -20.71
N LEU A 72 -9.11 28.94 -20.17
CA LEU A 72 -7.90 29.75 -20.01
C LEU A 72 -7.05 29.66 -21.28
N SER A 73 -6.47 30.78 -21.71
CA SER A 73 -5.41 30.72 -22.72
C SER A 73 -4.15 30.08 -22.11
N ALA A 74 -3.23 29.65 -22.96
CA ALA A 74 -1.97 29.07 -22.48
C ALA A 74 -1.16 30.05 -21.61
N ALA A 75 -1.25 31.36 -21.89
CA ALA A 75 -0.61 32.39 -21.09
C ALA A 75 -1.29 32.53 -19.71
N ASP A 76 -2.63 32.58 -19.68
CA ASP A 76 -3.39 32.69 -18.42
C ASP A 76 -3.16 31.48 -17.51
N ALA A 77 -3.08 30.27 -18.08
CA ALA A 77 -2.81 29.05 -17.32
C ALA A 77 -1.41 29.06 -16.69
N ALA A 78 -0.39 29.49 -17.45
CA ALA A 78 0.98 29.58 -16.93
C ALA A 78 1.09 30.61 -15.79
N GLU A 79 0.37 31.73 -15.88
CA GLU A 79 0.34 32.72 -14.83
C GLU A 79 -0.42 32.23 -13.58
N PHE A 80 -1.54 31.52 -13.76
CA PHE A 80 -2.27 30.91 -12.66
C PHE A 80 -1.44 29.86 -11.91
N GLU A 81 -0.72 28.99 -12.64
CA GLU A 81 0.16 27.98 -12.03
C GLU A 81 1.29 28.62 -11.21
N ALA A 82 1.83 29.76 -11.66
CA ALA A 82 2.89 30.47 -10.93
C ALA A 82 2.45 31.08 -9.60
N GLN A 83 1.14 31.33 -9.41
CA GLN A 83 0.59 31.92 -8.19
C GLN A 83 0.20 30.87 -7.12
N VAL A 84 0.04 29.60 -7.51
CA VAL A 84 -0.48 28.52 -6.65
C VAL A 84 0.64 27.73 -5.95
N VAL A 85 1.91 28.01 -6.25
CA VAL A 85 3.11 27.38 -5.64
C VAL A 85 3.71 28.25 -4.55
#